data_AF-A0AAE1SST3-F1
#
_entry.id   AF-A0AAE1SST3-F1
#
_cell.length_a   1.000
_cell.length_b   1.000
_cell.length_c   1.000
_cell.angle_alpha   90.00
_cell.angle_beta   90.00
_cell.angle_gamma   90.00
#
_symmetry.space_group_name_H-M   'P 1'
#
loop_
_entity.id
_entity.type
_entity.pdbx_description
1 polymer ?
#
loop_
_entity_poly.entity_id
_entity_poly.type
_entity_poly.pdbx_seq_one_letter_code
_entity_poly.pdbx_strand_id
1 'polypeptide(L)'
;MSMGQRKYPNLKSVKDLLYKKGSGKIDNQRVPLTSNDIIEQTLGQHGIICLEDIVTEISNVGPHFKEVTSFLCPFALTKPERALQGKKR
;
A
#
# COMPACT_ATOMS: atom_id res chain seq x y z
N MET A 1 9.23 1.74 -27.48
CA MET A 1 9.17 1.93 -26.01
C MET A 1 7.75 1.67 -25.57
N SER A 2 7.39 0.44 -25.17
CA SER A 2 6.06 0.22 -24.58
C SER A 2 6.15 0.66 -23.13
N MET A 3 5.65 1.86 -22.86
CA MET A 3 5.36 2.27 -21.49
C MET A 3 4.49 1.17 -20.89
N GLY A 4 4.99 0.50 -19.84
CA GLY A 4 4.18 -0.41 -19.06
C GLY A 4 2.91 0.35 -18.68
N GLN A 5 1.77 -0.12 -19.18
CA GLN A 5 0.48 0.52 -18.96
C GLN A 5 0.23 0.52 -17.45
N ARG A 6 0.59 1.60 -16.76
CA ARG A 6 0.25 1.83 -15.36
C ARG A 6 -1.26 2.07 -15.35
N LYS A 7 -2.04 1.00 -15.26
CA LYS A 7 -3.48 1.12 -15.03
C LYS A 7 -3.69 1.79 -13.68
N TYR A 8 -4.62 2.73 -13.63
CA TYR A 8 -5.06 3.31 -12.37
C TYR A 8 -5.64 2.20 -11.48
N PRO A 9 -5.19 2.11 -10.22
CA PRO A 9 -5.67 1.08 -9.33
C PRO A 9 -7.13 1.34 -8.95
N ASN A 10 -7.93 0.28 -8.88
CA ASN A 10 -9.29 0.35 -8.35
C ASN A 10 -9.25 0.24 -6.83
N LEU A 11 -10.21 0.87 -6.12
CA LEU A 11 -10.38 0.77 -4.67
C LEU A 11 -10.27 -0.67 -4.14
N LYS A 12 -10.92 -1.61 -4.82
CA LYS A 12 -10.88 -3.04 -4.47
C LYS A 12 -9.47 -3.62 -4.53
N SER A 13 -8.68 -3.26 -5.54
CA SER A 13 -7.31 -3.71 -5.70
C SER A 13 -6.37 -3.11 -4.65
N VAL A 14 -6.56 -1.83 -4.32
CA VAL A 14 -5.81 -1.15 -3.24
C VAL A 14 -6.11 -1.82 -1.91
N LYS A 15 -7.39 -2.04 -1.60
CA LYS A 15 -7.83 -2.74 -0.38
C LYS A 15 -7.21 -4.13 -0.29
N ASP A 16 -7.40 -4.98 -1.29
CA ASP A 16 -6.87 -6.35 -1.27
C ASP A 16 -5.34 -6.39 -1.10
N LEU A 17 -4.63 -5.45 -1.73
CA LEU A 17 -3.17 -5.32 -1.62
C LEU A 17 -2.74 -4.96 -0.20
N LEU A 18 -3.37 -3.96 0.42
CA LEU A 18 -3.09 -3.56 1.80
C LEU A 18 -3.43 -4.68 2.80
N TYR A 19 -4.55 -5.37 2.64
CA TYR A 19 -4.92 -6.46 3.54
C TYR A 19 -3.97 -7.67 3.45
N LYS A 20 -3.54 -8.05 2.25
CA LYS A 20 -2.72 -9.26 2.06
C LYS A 20 -1.21 -9.02 2.16
N LYS A 21 -0.76 -7.83 1.78
CA LYS A 21 0.66 -7.50 1.62
C LYS A 21 1.06 -6.20 2.32
N GLY A 22 0.13 -5.52 2.99
CA GLY A 22 0.40 -4.30 3.74
C GLY A 22 1.38 -4.56 4.87
N SER A 23 2.42 -3.74 4.91
CA SER A 23 3.35 -3.68 6.03
C SER A 23 3.73 -2.23 6.25
N GLY A 24 3.71 -1.79 7.50
CA GLY A 24 4.25 -0.52 7.92
C GLY A 24 5.73 -0.62 8.24
N LYS A 25 6.42 0.52 8.20
CA LYS A 25 7.77 0.70 8.70
C LYS A 25 7.67 1.42 10.04
N ILE A 26 8.00 0.72 11.13
CA ILE A 26 7.93 1.23 12.51
C ILE A 26 9.28 0.95 13.15
N ASP A 27 9.92 1.96 13.72
CA ASP A 27 11.26 1.84 14.33
C ASP A 27 12.29 1.14 13.43
N ASN A 28 12.22 1.45 12.13
CA ASN A 28 13.07 0.85 11.10
C ASN A 28 12.87 -0.67 10.89
N GLN A 29 11.85 -1.26 11.51
CA GLN A 29 11.42 -2.65 11.33
C GLN A 29 10.16 -2.72 10.45
N ARG A 30 10.02 -3.83 9.72
CA ARG A 30 8.84 -4.11 8.90
C ARG A 30 7.79 -4.80 9.78
N VAL A 31 6.68 -4.13 10.02
CA VAL A 31 5.57 -4.62 10.85
C VAL A 31 4.34 -4.84 9.97
N PRO A 32 3.70 -6.02 10.02
CA PRO A 32 2.48 -6.25 9.23
C PRO A 32 1.31 -5.42 9.77
N LEU A 33 0.45 -4.91 8.87
CA LEU A 33 -0.72 -4.11 9.24
C LEU A 33 -1.89 -5.01 9.67
N THR A 34 -1.73 -5.76 10.74
CA THR A 34 -2.74 -6.72 11.22
C THR A 34 -3.76 -6.13 12.18
N SER A 35 -3.40 -5.07 12.89
CA SER A 35 -4.23 -4.46 13.94
C SER A 35 -4.32 -2.95 13.74
N ASN A 36 -5.49 -2.38 14.03
CA ASN A 36 -5.71 -0.94 13.94
C ASN A 36 -4.86 -0.16 14.95
N ASP A 37 -4.52 -0.74 16.11
CA ASP A 37 -3.63 -0.13 17.10
C ASP A 37 -2.28 0.30 16.52
N ILE A 38 -1.70 -0.53 15.64
CA ILE A 38 -0.40 -0.27 15.02
C ILE A 38 -0.48 0.96 14.10
N ILE A 39 -1.61 1.10 13.42
CA ILE A 39 -1.89 2.19 12.48
C ILE A 39 -2.17 3.47 13.26
N GLU A 40 -3.05 3.41 14.27
CA GLU A 40 -3.38 4.55 15.11
C GLU A 40 -2.14 5.09 15.85
N GLN A 41 -1.25 4.22 16.34
CA GLN A 41 -0.01 4.65 17.01
C GLN A 41 0.93 5.45 16.10
N THR A 42 0.97 5.15 14.80
CA THR A 42 1.90 5.81 13.86
C THR A 42 1.26 6.94 13.07
N LEU A 43 0.00 6.78 12.65
CA LEU A 43 -0.71 7.70 11.77
C LEU A 43 -1.93 8.35 12.43
N GLY A 44 -2.28 8.00 13.67
CA GLY A 44 -3.42 8.57 14.40
C GLY A 44 -3.32 10.08 14.59
N GLN A 45 -2.10 10.64 14.61
CA GLN A 45 -1.89 12.10 14.61
C GLN A 45 -2.42 12.80 13.36
N HIS A 46 -2.54 12.06 12.25
CA HIS A 46 -3.07 12.53 10.97
C HIS A 46 -4.56 12.19 10.79
N GLY A 47 -5.22 11.66 11.83
CA GLY A 47 -6.61 11.21 11.77
C GLY A 47 -6.80 9.87 11.05
N ILE A 48 -5.73 9.10 10.86
CA ILE A 48 -5.77 7.78 10.22
C ILE A 48 -5.74 6.72 11.32
N ILE A 49 -6.90 6.10 11.55
CA ILE A 49 -7.11 5.22 12.71
C ILE A 49 -7.12 3.76 12.26
N CYS A 50 -7.63 3.49 11.05
CA CYS A 50 -7.81 2.15 10.54
C CYS A 50 -7.17 1.94 9.15
N LEU A 51 -7.06 0.68 8.74
CA LEU A 51 -6.68 0.31 7.36
C LEU A 51 -7.58 0.96 6.30
N GLU A 52 -8.86 1.17 6.60
CA GLU A 52 -9.82 1.76 5.66
C GLU A 52 -9.53 3.24 5.37
N ASP A 53 -9.05 3.98 6.37
CA ASP A 53 -8.61 5.38 6.21
C ASP A 53 -7.38 5.43 5.31
N ILE A 54 -6.42 4.52 5.48
CA ILE A 54 -5.25 4.37 4.61
C ILE A 54 -5.67 4.13 3.15
N VAL A 55 -6.63 3.23 2.91
CA VAL A 55 -7.11 2.92 1.55
C VAL A 55 -7.75 4.15 0.92
N THR A 56 -8.56 4.88 1.68
CA THR A 56 -9.26 6.08 1.22
C THR A 56 -8.28 7.22 0.93
N GLU A 57 -7.32 7.44 1.83
CA GLU A 57 -6.26 8.44 1.69
C GLU A 57 -5.40 8.18 0.45
N ILE A 58 -5.03 6.91 0.19
CA ILE A 58 -4.27 6.52 -1.00
C ILE A 58 -5.10 6.67 -2.28
N SER A 59 -6.37 6.30 -2.24
CA SER A 59 -7.21 6.28 -3.43
C SER A 59 -7.66 7.68 -3.86
N ASN A 60 -7.89 8.56 -2.89
CA ASN A 60 -8.29 9.96 -3.13
C ASN A 60 -7.11 10.93 -3.16
N VAL A 61 -5.89 10.46 -2.84
CA VAL A 61 -4.68 11.28 -2.75
C VAL A 61 -4.90 12.49 -1.85
N GLY A 62 -5.30 12.25 -0.60
CA GLY A 62 -5.57 13.36 0.31
C GLY A 62 -4.28 13.89 0.97
N PRO A 63 -4.42 14.75 2.00
CA PRO A 63 -3.37 15.64 2.46
C PRO A 63 -2.16 14.91 3.06
N HIS A 64 -2.37 13.75 3.68
CA HIS A 64 -1.33 12.98 4.36
C HIS A 64 -0.82 11.79 3.54
N PHE A 65 -1.08 11.78 2.23
CA PHE A 65 -0.64 10.73 1.32
C PHE A 65 0.86 10.43 1.42
N LYS A 66 1.68 11.47 1.61
CA LYS A 66 3.14 11.32 1.72
C LYS A 66 3.54 10.57 2.99
N GLU A 67 2.92 10.87 4.12
CA GLU A 67 3.19 10.20 5.39
C GLU A 67 2.75 8.73 5.33
N VAL A 68 1.57 8.47 4.78
CA VAL A 68 1.05 7.10 4.55
C VAL A 68 1.97 6.30 3.63
N THR A 69 2.40 6.87 2.52
CA THR A 69 3.28 6.17 1.57
C THR A 69 4.69 5.96 2.11
N SER A 70 5.21 6.87 2.95
CA SER A 70 6.49 6.69 3.64
C SER A 70 6.42 5.63 4.75
N PHE A 71 5.26 5.53 5.43
CA PHE A 71 5.00 4.49 6.40
C PHE A 71 4.89 3.12 5.73
N LEU A 72 4.25 3.02 4.56
CA LEU A 72 4.11 1.76 3.85
C LEU A 72 5.45 1.27 3.30
N CYS A 73 5.82 0.06 3.69
CA CYS A 73 6.97 -0.64 3.13
C CYS A 73 6.63 -1.14 1.70
N PRO A 74 7.59 -1.20 0.77
CA PRO A 74 7.36 -1.77 -0.55
C PRO A 74 6.71 -3.16 -0.48
N PHE A 75 5.65 -3.32 -1.28
CA PHE A 75 4.88 -4.56 -1.34
C PHE A 75 5.72 -5.67 -1.99
N ALA A 76 5.89 -6.78 -1.28
CA ALA A 76 6.49 -7.98 -1.84
C ALA A 76 5.45 -8.72 -2.69
N LEU A 77 5.39 -8.38 -3.98
CA LEU A 77 4.49 -9.01 -4.95
C LEU A 77 5.07 -10.32 -5.47
N THR A 78 4.22 -11.34 -5.57
CA THR A 78 4.56 -12.60 -6.23
C THR A 78 4.46 -12.41 -7.75
N LYS A 79 5.30 -13.12 -8.51
CA LYS A 79 5.18 -13.18 -9.97
C LYS A 79 3.77 -13.64 -10.34
N PRO A 80 3.10 -13.02 -11.33
CA PRO A 80 1.79 -13.46 -11.76
C PRO A 80 1.87 -14.87 -12.36
N GLU A 81 0.93 -15.74 -11.97
CA GLU A 81 0.87 -17.16 -12.37
C GLU A 81 0.76 -17.35 -13.89
N ARG A 82 0.11 -16.40 -14.58
CA ARG A 82 0.16 -16.29 -16.03
C ARG A 82 1.40 -15.48 -16.39
N ALA A 83 2.41 -16.14 -16.94
CA ALA A 83 3.66 -15.53 -17.37
C ALA A 83 3.40 -14.18 -18.05
N LEU A 84 4.04 -13.11 -17.55
CA LEU A 84 4.16 -11.88 -18.30
C LEU A 84 4.86 -12.25 -19.60
N GLN A 85 4.14 -12.25 -20.72
CA GLN A 85 4.73 -12.34 -22.06
C GLN A 85 5.44 -11.03 -22.36
N GLY A 86 6.53 -10.77 -21.62
CA GLY A 86 7.35 -9.58 -21.69
C GLY A 86 8.78 -10.00 -22.01
N LYS A 87 9.13 -9.87 -23.29
CA LYS A 87 10.42 -10.13 -23.93
C LYS A 87 11.61 -9.68 -23.04
N LYS A 88 12.56 -10.59 -22.78
CA LYS A 88 13.92 -10.23 -22.33
C LYS A 88 14.54 -9.30 -23.38
N ARG A 89 15.14 -8.20 -22.94
CA ARG A 89 16.27 -7.57 -23.63
C ARG A 89 17.48 -7.74 -22.73
#